data_AF-A0A8S0FWH9-F1
#
_entry.id   AF-A0A8S0FWH9-F1
#
_cell.length_a   1.000
_cell.length_b   1.000
_cell.length_c   1.000
_cell.angle_alpha   90.00
_cell.angle_beta   90.00
_cell.angle_gamma   90.00
#
_symmetry.space_group_name_H-M   'P 1'
#
loop_
_entity.id
_entity.type
_entity.pdbx_description
1 polymer ?
#
loop_
_entity_poly.entity_id
_entity_poly.type
_entity_poly.pdbx_seq_one_letter_code
_entity_poly.pdbx_strand_id
1 'polypeptide(L)'
;MDGLGNMGVSVMQLVAPLVVSLSIFAVFGSQGVKQPDGTELYLANASWIWVPFLAIFTIAAWFGMNDLATSKASIKEQLPVLKRGHLWIMSLLYLATFGSFIGFSAGFAMLSKTQFPDVQILQYAFFGPFIGALARSAGGALSDRLGGTRVTLVNFILMAIFSGLLFLHDLTD
;
A
#
# COMPACT_ATOMS: atom_id res chain seq x y z
N MET A 1 -16.91 1.26 -5.68
CA MET A 1 -15.71 1.30 -6.54
C MET A 1 -14.67 2.15 -5.82
N ASP A 2 -13.84 1.56 -4.95
CA ASP A 2 -12.88 2.30 -4.09
C ASP A 2 -11.43 1.79 -4.19
N GLY A 3 -11.13 0.81 -5.05
CA GLY A 3 -9.76 0.25 -5.12
C GLY A 3 -8.73 1.14 -5.81
N LEU A 4 -9.16 2.16 -6.55
CA LEU A 4 -8.24 3.08 -7.24
C LEU A 4 -7.37 3.86 -6.25
N GLY A 5 -7.93 4.26 -5.10
CA GLY A 5 -7.22 5.00 -4.05
C GLY A 5 -6.10 4.20 -3.37
N ASN A 6 -6.08 2.87 -3.52
CA ASN A 6 -5.07 2.00 -2.92
C ASN A 6 -3.87 1.72 -3.85
N MET A 7 -3.87 2.28 -5.07
CA MET A 7 -2.76 2.12 -6.03
C MET A 7 -1.52 2.96 -5.70
N GLY A 8 -1.61 3.87 -4.72
CA GLY A 8 -0.52 4.79 -4.37
C GLY A 8 0.80 4.08 -4.07
N VAL A 9 0.78 2.96 -3.35
CA VAL A 9 2.02 2.22 -3.01
C VAL A 9 2.65 1.60 -4.25
N SER A 10 1.86 1.08 -5.18
CA SER A 10 2.37 0.55 -6.45
C SER A 10 3.00 1.65 -7.30
N VAL A 11 2.32 2.79 -7.43
CA VAL A 11 2.84 3.95 -8.16
C VAL A 11 4.16 4.42 -7.54
N MET A 12 4.24 4.50 -6.21
CA MET A 12 5.48 4.86 -5.52
C MET A 12 6.60 3.86 -5.79
N GLN A 13 6.32 2.55 -5.73
CA GLN A 13 7.32 1.51 -5.97
C GLN A 13 7.79 1.46 -7.43
N LEU A 14 6.96 1.86 -8.39
CA LEU A 14 7.33 1.96 -9.80
C LEU A 14 8.15 3.23 -10.09
N VAL A 15 7.74 4.37 -9.51
CA VAL A 15 8.33 5.69 -9.80
C VAL A 15 9.63 5.93 -9.03
N ALA A 16 9.72 5.48 -7.77
CA ALA A 16 10.88 5.77 -6.93
C ALA A 16 12.22 5.32 -7.53
N PRO A 17 12.37 4.08 -8.05
CA PRO A 17 13.63 3.63 -8.66
C PRO A 17 14.05 4.48 -9.88
N LEU A 18 13.09 4.94 -10.68
CA LEU A 18 13.35 5.77 -11.87
C LEU A 18 13.80 7.19 -11.51
N VAL A 19 13.23 7.74 -10.45
CA VAL A 19 13.43 9.13 -10.07
C VAL A 19 14.73 9.32 -9.27
N VAL A 20 15.17 8.31 -8.52
CA VAL A 20 16.47 8.33 -7.84
C VAL A 20 17.64 8.17 -8.80
N SER A 21 17.45 7.59 -9.99
CA SER A 21 18.51 7.47 -11.00
C SER A 21 18.72 8.73 -11.85
N LEU A 22 17.94 9.79 -11.61
CA LEU A 22 17.96 11.01 -12.40
C LEU A 22 18.27 12.22 -11.50
N SER A 23 18.96 13.23 -12.02
CA SER A 23 19.31 14.45 -11.29
C SER A 23 18.20 15.53 -11.30
N ILE A 24 16.93 15.11 -11.23
CA ILE A 24 15.73 15.96 -11.46
C ILE A 24 15.71 17.23 -10.60
N PHE A 25 16.08 17.12 -9.33
CA PHE A 25 16.06 18.23 -8.38
C PHE A 25 17.45 18.74 -7.97
N ALA A 26 18.48 18.50 -8.80
CA ALA A 26 19.85 18.94 -8.49
C ALA A 26 19.95 20.46 -8.27
N VAL A 27 19.19 21.25 -9.05
CA VAL A 27 19.09 22.72 -8.91
C VAL A 27 18.53 23.15 -7.55
N PHE A 28 17.73 22.30 -6.91
CA PHE A 28 17.15 22.54 -5.59
C PHE A 28 17.98 21.94 -4.45
N GLY A 29 19.21 21.50 -4.73
CA GLY A 29 20.14 20.98 -3.74
C GLY A 29 20.08 19.47 -3.52
N SER A 30 19.39 18.71 -4.39
CA SER A 30 19.48 17.25 -4.37
C SER A 30 20.87 16.80 -4.80
N GLN A 31 21.60 16.14 -3.89
CA GLN A 31 22.94 15.65 -4.15
C GLN A 31 22.92 14.14 -4.43
N GLY A 32 23.68 13.73 -5.45
CA GLY A 32 23.88 12.33 -5.79
C GLY A 32 24.83 11.65 -4.79
N VAL A 33 24.47 10.45 -4.35
CA VAL A 33 25.34 9.55 -3.59
C VAL A 33 26.00 8.59 -4.58
N LYS A 34 27.33 8.58 -4.65
CA LYS A 34 28.09 7.68 -5.53
C LYS A 34 27.99 6.23 -5.05
N GLN A 35 27.68 5.31 -5.94
CA GLN A 35 27.71 3.87 -5.71
C GLN A 35 29.08 3.27 -6.06
N PRO A 36 29.40 2.07 -5.55
CA PRO A 36 30.61 1.32 -5.92
C PRO A 36 30.75 1.02 -7.42
N ASP A 37 29.64 0.97 -8.15
CA ASP A 37 29.59 0.73 -9.60
C ASP A 37 29.80 2.02 -10.44
N GLY A 38 30.05 3.16 -9.79
CA GLY A 38 30.27 4.45 -10.43
C GLY A 38 28.98 5.21 -10.78
N THR A 39 27.81 4.65 -10.51
CA THR A 39 26.53 5.36 -10.67
C THR A 39 26.31 6.36 -9.52
N GLU A 40 25.39 7.30 -9.71
CA GLU A 40 24.94 8.24 -8.68
C GLU A 40 23.45 8.09 -8.42
N LEU A 41 23.06 7.94 -7.16
CA LEU A 41 21.66 7.91 -6.73
C LEU A 41 21.27 9.19 -5.98
N TYR A 42 20.21 9.83 -6.45
CA TYR A 42 19.62 11.04 -5.90
C TYR A 42 18.46 10.68 -4.98
N LEU A 43 18.77 10.15 -3.78
CA LEU A 43 17.78 9.58 -2.86
C LEU A 43 16.67 10.56 -2.45
N ALA A 44 16.98 11.85 -2.32
CA ALA A 44 16.00 12.89 -2.00
C ALA A 44 14.88 12.98 -3.03
N ASN A 45 15.14 12.63 -4.29
CA ASN A 45 14.16 12.72 -5.36
C ASN A 45 12.98 11.75 -5.14
N ALA A 46 13.20 10.62 -4.42
CA ALA A 46 12.16 9.64 -4.13
C ALA A 46 10.97 10.24 -3.36
N SER A 47 11.21 11.22 -2.49
CA SER A 47 10.18 11.93 -1.74
C SER A 47 9.80 13.25 -2.40
N TRP A 48 10.77 14.00 -2.92
CA TRP A 48 10.53 15.34 -3.48
C TRP A 48 9.64 15.32 -4.72
N ILE A 49 9.64 14.23 -5.49
CA ILE A 49 8.79 14.11 -6.68
C ILE A 49 7.30 14.24 -6.36
N TRP A 50 6.88 13.88 -5.14
CA TRP A 50 5.47 13.97 -4.73
C TRP A 50 5.06 15.37 -4.30
N VAL A 51 6.01 16.23 -3.93
CA VAL A 51 5.74 17.57 -3.37
C VAL A 51 4.93 18.45 -4.33
N PRO A 52 5.27 18.58 -5.63
CA PRO A 52 4.46 19.37 -6.56
C PRO A 52 3.02 18.86 -6.69
N PHE A 53 2.83 17.54 -6.76
CA PHE A 53 1.50 16.96 -6.84
C PHE A 53 0.69 17.22 -5.56
N LEU A 54 1.30 17.02 -4.39
CA LEU A 54 0.68 17.31 -3.10
C LEU A 54 0.26 18.78 -2.98
N ALA A 55 1.13 19.72 -3.40
CA ALA A 55 0.82 21.15 -3.39
C ALA A 55 -0.36 21.48 -4.32
N ILE A 56 -0.34 20.98 -5.56
CA ILE A 56 -1.42 21.18 -6.54
C ILE A 56 -2.75 20.63 -6.01
N PHE A 57 -2.76 19.39 -5.50
CA PHE A 57 -3.99 18.77 -5.00
C PHE A 57 -4.47 19.39 -3.68
N THR A 58 -3.58 19.93 -2.86
CA THR A 58 -3.96 20.69 -1.66
C THR A 58 -4.68 21.98 -2.04
N ILE A 59 -4.14 22.74 -3.00
CA ILE A 59 -4.78 23.95 -3.51
C ILE A 59 -6.12 23.62 -4.19
N ALA A 60 -6.14 22.57 -5.02
CA ALA A 60 -7.37 22.12 -5.68
C ALA A 60 -8.43 21.68 -4.68
N ALA A 61 -8.05 20.97 -3.61
CA ALA A 61 -8.97 20.59 -2.54
C ALA A 61 -9.53 21.82 -1.82
N TRP A 62 -8.68 22.80 -1.51
CA TRP A 62 -9.07 24.04 -0.82
C TRP A 62 -10.12 24.85 -1.59
N PHE A 63 -9.96 24.95 -2.92
CA PHE A 63 -10.87 25.74 -3.76
C PHE A 63 -11.99 24.94 -4.43
N GLY A 64 -11.85 23.61 -4.53
CA GLY A 64 -12.73 22.76 -5.32
C GLY A 64 -13.59 21.78 -4.53
N MET A 65 -13.32 21.54 -3.24
CA MET A 65 -14.17 20.70 -2.39
C MET A 65 -15.25 21.52 -1.68
N ASN A 66 -16.40 20.89 -1.44
CA ASN A 66 -17.53 21.52 -0.77
C ASN A 66 -17.76 20.93 0.62
N ASP A 67 -18.06 21.79 1.58
CA ASP A 67 -18.55 21.37 2.89
C ASP A 67 -20.07 21.11 2.85
N LEU A 68 -20.47 19.90 3.24
CA LEU A 68 -21.88 19.54 3.38
C LEU A 68 -22.35 19.85 4.80
N ALA A 69 -23.46 20.58 4.93
CA ALA A 69 -24.07 20.97 6.21
C ALA A 69 -24.74 19.82 6.99
N THR A 70 -24.36 18.58 6.72
CA THR A 70 -24.95 17.39 7.37
C THR A 70 -24.50 17.32 8.83
N SER A 71 -25.42 16.95 9.73
CA SER A 71 -25.12 16.79 11.15
C SER A 71 -24.00 15.78 11.36
N LYS A 72 -22.88 16.24 11.93
CA LYS A 72 -21.74 15.40 12.30
C LYS A 72 -21.98 14.88 13.71
N ALA A 73 -22.03 13.56 13.88
CA ALA A 73 -22.08 12.96 15.21
C ALA A 73 -20.86 13.40 16.02
N SER A 74 -21.07 13.90 17.24
CA SER A 74 -20.01 14.28 18.15
C SER A 74 -19.16 13.06 18.55
N ILE A 75 -17.92 13.27 18.98
CA ILE A 75 -17.04 12.17 19.44
C ILE A 75 -17.73 11.36 20.55
N LYS A 76 -18.43 12.04 21.47
CA LYS A 76 -19.17 11.40 22.56
C LYS A 76 -20.26 10.45 22.06
N GLU A 77 -20.90 10.76 20.93
CA GLU A 77 -21.92 9.92 20.30
C GLU A 77 -21.30 8.76 19.50
N GLN A 78 -20.05 8.87 19.05
CA GLN A 78 -19.34 7.81 18.34
C GLN A 78 -18.73 6.76 19.29
N LEU A 79 -18.17 7.19 20.42
CA LEU A 79 -17.47 6.32 21.39
C LEU A 79 -18.25 5.08 21.89
N PRO A 80 -19.59 5.08 22.03
CA PRO A 80 -20.33 3.88 22.43
C PRO A 80 -20.11 2.67 21.51
N VAL A 81 -19.69 2.87 20.24
CA VAL A 81 -19.36 1.77 19.33
C VAL A 81 -18.24 0.87 19.86
N LEU A 82 -17.31 1.42 20.65
CA LEU A 82 -16.17 0.68 21.21
C LEU A 82 -16.60 -0.42 22.20
N LYS A 83 -17.80 -0.31 22.78
CA LYS A 83 -18.36 -1.33 23.67
C LYS A 83 -18.94 -2.53 22.90
N ARG A 84 -19.08 -2.44 21.58
CA ARG A 84 -19.65 -3.51 20.75
C ARG A 84 -18.57 -4.55 20.43
N GLY A 85 -18.71 -5.78 20.91
CA GLY A 85 -17.75 -6.86 20.64
C GLY A 85 -17.50 -7.12 19.16
N HIS A 86 -18.54 -7.04 18.32
CA HIS A 86 -18.40 -7.20 16.86
C HIS A 86 -17.46 -6.18 16.21
N LEU A 87 -17.29 -4.98 16.78
CA LEU A 87 -16.32 -4.01 16.27
C LEU A 87 -14.90 -4.60 16.27
N TRP A 88 -14.52 -5.23 17.38
CA TRP A 88 -13.19 -5.79 17.58
C TRP A 88 -12.95 -7.05 16.75
N ILE A 89 -13.99 -7.87 16.58
CA ILE A 89 -13.90 -9.03 15.68
C ILE A 89 -13.69 -8.55 14.24
N MET A 90 -14.48 -7.57 13.78
CA MET A 90 -14.35 -7.04 12.43
C MET A 90 -13.03 -6.29 12.21
N SER A 91 -12.53 -5.59 13.23
CA SER A 91 -11.23 -4.91 13.14
C SER A 91 -10.08 -5.91 12.99
N LEU A 92 -10.15 -7.07 13.65
CA LEU A 92 -9.18 -8.16 13.45
C LEU A 92 -9.24 -8.73 12.03
N LEU A 93 -10.43 -8.97 11.47
CA LEU A 93 -10.56 -9.43 10.08
C LEU A 93 -10.01 -8.40 9.09
N TYR A 94 -10.25 -7.11 9.34
CA TYR A 94 -9.73 -6.04 8.50
C TYR A 94 -8.21 -5.89 8.64
N LEU A 95 -7.68 -6.01 9.86
CA LEU A 95 -6.24 -6.01 10.12
C LEU A 95 -5.55 -7.16 9.40
N ALA A 96 -6.10 -8.37 9.47
CA ALA A 96 -5.51 -9.54 8.83
C ALA A 96 -5.58 -9.50 7.29
N THR A 97 -6.44 -8.68 6.70
CA THR A 97 -6.53 -8.53 5.24
C THR A 97 -5.82 -7.26 4.76
N PHE A 98 -6.32 -6.09 5.14
CA PHE A 98 -5.75 -4.80 4.76
C PHE A 98 -4.40 -4.54 5.43
N GLY A 99 -4.24 -4.90 6.71
CA GLY A 99 -2.96 -4.79 7.40
C GLY A 99 -1.90 -5.69 6.76
N SER A 100 -2.24 -6.91 6.36
CA SER A 100 -1.34 -7.76 5.58
C SER A 100 -0.99 -7.16 4.22
N PHE A 101 -1.95 -6.58 3.49
CA PHE A 101 -1.68 -5.86 2.24
C PHE A 101 -0.64 -4.75 2.43
N ILE A 102 -0.81 -3.88 3.43
CA ILE A 102 0.14 -2.79 3.71
C ILE A 102 1.48 -3.34 4.22
N GLY A 103 1.45 -4.32 5.12
CA GLY A 103 2.64 -4.94 5.70
C GLY A 103 3.52 -5.59 4.64
N PHE A 104 2.94 -6.41 3.74
CA PHE A 104 3.68 -6.97 2.62
C PHE A 104 4.14 -5.90 1.65
N SER A 105 3.33 -4.88 1.37
CA SER A 105 3.75 -3.77 0.50
C SER A 105 4.98 -3.03 1.06
N ALA A 106 5.08 -2.85 2.37
CA ALA A 106 6.21 -2.20 3.02
C ALA A 106 7.45 -3.12 3.14
N GLY A 107 7.24 -4.39 3.49
CA GLY A 107 8.33 -5.31 3.82
C GLY A 107 8.87 -6.16 2.66
N PHE A 108 8.07 -6.40 1.61
CA PHE A 108 8.40 -7.41 0.59
C PHE A 108 9.70 -7.14 -0.15
N ALA A 109 9.93 -5.89 -0.58
CA ALA A 109 11.17 -5.54 -1.29
C ALA A 109 12.41 -5.76 -0.40
N MET A 110 12.31 -5.46 0.89
CA MET A 110 13.39 -5.67 1.84
C MET A 110 13.63 -7.17 2.09
N LEU A 111 12.56 -7.93 2.34
CA LEU A 111 12.63 -9.38 2.52
C LEU A 111 13.25 -10.07 1.30
N SER A 112 12.83 -9.69 0.09
CA SER A 112 13.41 -10.28 -1.12
C SER A 112 14.88 -9.93 -1.28
N LYS A 113 15.34 -8.75 -0.84
CA LYS A 113 16.77 -8.41 -0.88
C LYS A 113 17.60 -9.19 0.13
N THR A 114 17.03 -9.56 1.27
CA THR A 114 17.76 -10.37 2.26
C THR A 114 17.81 -11.86 1.87
N GLN A 115 16.75 -12.38 1.27
CA GLN A 115 16.67 -13.79 0.86
C GLN A 115 17.26 -14.06 -0.53
N PHE A 116 17.11 -13.11 -1.46
CA PHE A 116 17.55 -13.22 -2.85
C PHE A 116 18.34 -11.97 -3.28
N PRO A 117 19.58 -11.80 -2.76
CA PRO A 117 20.36 -10.58 -2.97
C PRO A 117 20.65 -10.28 -4.45
N ASP A 118 20.79 -11.33 -5.26
CA ASP A 118 21.09 -11.25 -6.70
C ASP A 118 19.88 -10.80 -7.55
N VAL A 119 18.67 -10.81 -6.99
CA VAL A 119 17.46 -10.40 -7.70
C VAL A 119 17.25 -8.90 -7.59
N GLN A 120 17.03 -8.23 -8.72
CA GLN A 120 16.66 -6.81 -8.74
C GLN A 120 15.17 -6.60 -8.44
N ILE A 121 14.75 -6.86 -7.20
CA ILE A 121 13.34 -6.88 -6.81
C ILE A 121 12.59 -5.56 -7.05
N LEU A 122 13.26 -4.41 -7.03
CA LEU A 122 12.60 -3.11 -7.23
C LEU A 122 11.95 -2.96 -8.61
N GLN A 123 12.35 -3.75 -9.60
CA GLN A 123 11.70 -3.79 -10.92
C GLN A 123 10.36 -4.54 -10.90
N TYR A 124 10.12 -5.38 -9.89
CA TYR A 124 8.96 -6.26 -9.80
C TYR A 124 8.05 -5.96 -8.61
N ALA A 125 8.58 -5.38 -7.53
CA ALA A 125 7.89 -5.17 -6.26
C ALA A 125 6.55 -4.44 -6.40
N PHE A 126 6.49 -3.44 -7.30
CA PHE A 126 5.29 -2.63 -7.55
C PHE A 126 4.06 -3.45 -7.96
N PHE A 127 4.26 -4.63 -8.55
CA PHE A 127 3.19 -5.46 -9.07
C PHE A 127 2.34 -6.07 -7.95
N GLY A 128 2.93 -6.40 -6.80
CA GLY A 128 2.21 -6.93 -5.64
C GLY A 128 1.12 -5.98 -5.14
N PRO A 129 1.46 -4.73 -4.78
CA PRO A 129 0.47 -3.75 -4.37
C PRO A 129 -0.51 -3.37 -5.49
N PHE A 130 -0.08 -3.45 -6.76
CA PHE A 130 -0.96 -3.21 -7.91
C PHE A 130 -2.11 -4.22 -7.97
N ILE A 131 -1.78 -5.52 -8.00
CA ILE A 131 -2.80 -6.57 -8.04
C ILE A 131 -3.64 -6.59 -6.76
N GLY A 132 -3.05 -6.27 -5.60
CA GLY A 132 -3.80 -6.16 -4.35
C GLY A 132 -4.81 -5.01 -4.35
N ALA A 133 -4.47 -3.87 -4.94
CA ALA A 133 -5.40 -2.75 -5.10
C ALA A 133 -6.57 -3.09 -6.05
N LEU A 134 -6.29 -3.81 -7.15
CA LEU A 134 -7.35 -4.31 -8.05
C LEU A 134 -8.21 -5.37 -7.36
N ALA A 135 -7.59 -6.31 -6.64
CA ALA A 135 -8.26 -7.36 -5.88
C ALA A 135 -9.20 -6.77 -4.81
N ARG A 136 -8.91 -5.59 -4.25
CA ARG A 136 -9.83 -4.90 -3.33
C ARG A 136 -11.15 -4.53 -4.02
N SER A 137 -11.10 -3.94 -5.21
CA SER A 137 -12.33 -3.61 -5.97
C SER A 137 -13.07 -4.88 -6.39
N ALA A 138 -12.34 -5.90 -6.86
CA ALA A 138 -12.93 -7.18 -7.24
C ALA A 138 -13.58 -7.88 -6.05
N GLY A 139 -12.93 -7.88 -4.89
CA GLY A 139 -13.44 -8.44 -3.64
C GLY A 139 -14.73 -7.75 -3.17
N GLY A 140 -14.82 -6.43 -3.32
CA GLY A 140 -16.07 -5.68 -3.10
C GLY A 140 -17.18 -6.12 -4.05
N ALA A 141 -16.91 -6.11 -5.36
CA ALA A 141 -17.90 -6.51 -6.37
C ALA A 141 -18.37 -7.97 -6.23
N LEU A 142 -17.47 -8.88 -5.82
CA LEU A 142 -17.81 -10.27 -5.51
C LEU A 142 -18.65 -10.36 -4.24
N SER A 143 -18.33 -9.57 -3.21
CA SER A 143 -19.07 -9.54 -1.96
C SER A 143 -20.49 -9.02 -2.14
N ASP A 144 -20.71 -8.05 -3.04
CA ASP A 144 -22.05 -7.54 -3.36
C ASP A 144 -22.94 -8.62 -4.00
N ARG A 145 -22.36 -9.56 -4.76
CA ARG A 145 -23.10 -10.62 -5.48
C ARG A 145 -23.22 -11.92 -4.68
N LEU A 146 -22.18 -12.28 -3.95
CA LEU A 146 -22.02 -13.58 -3.29
C LEU A 146 -22.08 -13.47 -1.76
N GLY A 147 -22.16 -12.27 -1.19
CA GLY A 147 -22.16 -12.02 0.25
C GLY A 147 -20.74 -11.97 0.83
N GLY A 148 -20.44 -10.89 1.54
CA GLY A 148 -19.10 -10.60 2.05
C GLY A 148 -18.53 -11.68 2.97
N THR A 149 -19.35 -12.31 3.82
CA THR A 149 -18.88 -13.38 4.72
C THR A 149 -18.33 -14.59 3.96
N ARG A 150 -19.01 -15.03 2.88
CA ARG A 150 -18.58 -16.18 2.08
C ARG A 150 -17.27 -15.88 1.35
N VAL A 151 -17.19 -14.71 0.72
CA VAL A 151 -15.97 -14.25 0.03
C VAL A 151 -14.81 -14.13 1.00
N THR A 152 -15.04 -13.55 2.18
CA THR A 152 -14.03 -13.36 3.22
C THR A 152 -13.54 -14.70 3.77
N LEU A 153 -14.43 -15.65 4.01
CA LEU A 153 -14.07 -16.99 4.50
C LEU A 153 -13.17 -17.73 3.50
N VAL A 154 -13.56 -17.77 2.23
CA VAL A 154 -12.74 -18.40 1.17
C VAL A 154 -11.40 -17.71 1.06
N ASN A 155 -11.37 -16.37 1.11
CA ASN A 155 -10.12 -15.61 1.10
C ASN A 155 -9.20 -15.97 2.28
N PHE A 156 -9.73 -16.10 3.50
CA PHE A 156 -8.93 -16.50 4.65
C PHE A 156 -8.37 -17.92 4.53
N ILE A 157 -9.14 -18.85 3.99
CA ILE A 157 -8.66 -20.21 3.71
C ILE A 157 -7.49 -20.16 2.72
N LEU A 158 -7.63 -19.39 1.63
CA LEU A 158 -6.55 -19.22 0.64
C LEU A 158 -5.31 -18.57 1.26
N MET A 159 -5.46 -17.51 2.06
CA MET A 159 -4.36 -16.87 2.77
C MET A 159 -3.63 -17.87 3.68
N ALA A 160 -4.37 -18.67 4.45
CA ALA A 160 -3.78 -19.70 5.31
C ALA A 160 -3.01 -20.75 4.52
N ILE A 161 -3.55 -21.20 3.37
CA ILE A 161 -2.86 -22.16 2.48
C ILE A 161 -1.57 -21.55 1.95
N PHE A 162 -1.59 -20.34 1.38
CA PHE A 162 -0.39 -19.72 0.83
C PHE A 162 0.68 -19.43 1.90
N SER A 163 0.27 -18.96 3.08
CA SER A 163 1.20 -18.78 4.19
C SER A 163 1.78 -20.12 4.65
N GLY A 164 0.96 -21.16 4.77
CA GLY A 164 1.42 -22.50 5.15
C GLY A 164 2.40 -23.11 4.14
N LEU A 165 2.14 -22.94 2.84
CA LEU A 165 3.05 -23.40 1.78
C LEU A 165 4.41 -22.72 1.84
N LEU A 166 4.45 -21.41 2.12
CA LEU A 166 5.72 -20.68 2.30
C LEU A 166 6.51 -21.23 3.49
N PHE A 167 5.86 -21.41 4.65
CA PHE A 167 6.53 -21.96 5.84
C PHE A 167 7.02 -23.41 5.65
N LEU A 168 6.27 -24.23 4.91
CA LEU A 168 6.66 -25.63 4.66
C LEU A 168 7.82 -25.74 3.68
N HIS A 169 7.92 -24.83 2.71
CA HIS A 169 9.04 -24.77 1.78
C HIS A 169 10.35 -24.45 2.52
N ASP A 170 10.32 -23.48 3.44
CA ASP A 170 11.49 -23.09 4.26
C ASP A 170 12.00 -24.20 5.19
N LEU A 171 11.20 -25.25 5.45
CA LEU A 171 11.60 -26.41 6.27
C LEU A 171 12.26 -27.53 5.46
N THR A 172 12.19 -27.46 4.13
CA THR A 172 12.70 -28.50 3.22
C THR A 172 14.01 -28.13 2.52
N ASP A 173 14.48 -26.89 2.69
CA ASP A 173 15.79 -26.38 2.25
C ASP A 173 16.75 -26.22 3.44
#